data_AF-A0A3M1UDK1-F1
#
_entry.id   AF-A0A3M1UDK1-F1
#
_cell.length_a   1.000
_cell.length_b   1.000
_cell.length_c   1.000
_cell.angle_alpha   90.00
_cell.angle_beta   90.00
_cell.angle_gamma   90.00
#
_symmetry.space_group_name_H-M   'P 1'
#
loop_
_entity.id
_entity.type
_entity.pdbx_description
1 polymer ?
#
loop_
_entity_poly.entity_id
_entity_poly.type
_entity_poly.pdbx_seq_one_letter_code
_entity_poly.pdbx_strand_id
1 'polypeptide(L)'
;MLNRWHFLMFVAVLYLCGSCVEIIEFDTTRAGNRLVVDGKITQSAGPHVLLLGSTAERDRIPFPVHGAQARLMDDQGHAVPFVQTAPGRYEASGMQGMPGRAYSIRIELANGRVYESRPQLMPSVRAYDSLSYDFAVIDELNDEGNLLRKRAIQLYVETFIPNGEQTFFLKWDV
;
A
#
# COMPACT_ATOMS: atom_id res chain seq x y z
N MET A 1 35.45 18.97 -61.27
CA MET A 1 34.36 19.76 -60.65
C MET A 1 33.65 18.86 -59.66
N LEU A 2 34.05 18.87 -58.38
CA LEU A 2 33.38 18.05 -57.36
C LEU A 2 31.96 18.57 -57.20
N ASN A 3 31.00 17.68 -57.42
CA ASN A 3 29.61 18.01 -57.66
C ASN A 3 29.01 18.61 -56.38
N ARG A 4 28.64 19.90 -56.41
CA ARG A 4 28.11 20.66 -55.25
C ARG A 4 26.99 19.93 -54.51
N TRP A 5 26.23 19.10 -55.23
CA TRP A 5 25.19 18.23 -54.70
C TRP A 5 25.70 17.12 -53.77
N HIS A 6 26.85 16.50 -54.05
CA HIS A 6 27.41 15.46 -53.18
C HIS A 6 27.90 16.06 -51.86
N PHE A 7 28.45 17.28 -51.90
CA PHE A 7 28.83 18.01 -50.69
C PHE A 7 27.62 18.37 -49.83
N LEU A 8 26.53 18.87 -50.46
CA LEU A 8 25.27 19.14 -49.76
C LEU A 8 24.66 17.88 -49.14
N MET A 9 24.70 16.74 -49.84
CA MET A 9 24.17 15.49 -49.32
C MET A 9 24.98 14.95 -48.14
N PHE A 10 26.31 15.08 -48.20
CA PHE A 10 27.20 14.69 -47.09
C PHE A 10 26.98 15.53 -45.83
N VAL A 11 26.82 16.86 -46.00
CA VAL A 11 26.52 17.78 -44.89
C VAL A 11 25.14 17.47 -44.28
N ALA A 12 24.15 17.10 -45.09
CA ALA A 12 22.84 16.69 -44.59
C ALA A 12 22.91 15.41 -43.74
N VAL A 13 23.63 14.37 -44.20
CA VAL A 13 23.80 13.12 -43.45
C VAL A 13 24.53 13.34 -42.12
N LEU A 14 25.53 14.23 -42.08
CA LEU A 14 26.24 14.59 -40.86
C LEU A 14 25.32 15.28 -39.83
N TYR A 15 24.32 16.04 -40.29
CA TYR A 15 23.34 16.69 -39.42
C TYR A 15 22.34 15.69 -38.80
N LEU A 16 22.06 14.56 -39.47
CA LEU A 16 21.18 13.51 -38.94
C LEU A 16 21.84 12.61 -37.89
N CYS A 17 23.17 12.60 -37.76
CA CYS A 17 23.88 11.79 -36.77
C CYS A 17 24.06 12.48 -35.40
N GLY A 18 23.56 13.71 -35.24
CA GLY A 18 23.57 14.44 -33.96
C GLY A 18 22.51 13.94 -33.00
N SER A 19 22.67 12.74 -32.45
CA SER A 19 21.83 12.23 -31.36
C SER A 19 22.01 13.11 -30.13
N CYS A 20 21.04 13.99 -29.86
CA CYS A 20 20.92 14.67 -28.57
C CYS A 20 20.67 13.62 -27.49
N VAL A 21 21.71 13.23 -26.77
CA VAL A 21 21.55 12.47 -25.53
C VAL A 21 21.10 13.46 -24.48
N GLU A 22 19.80 13.50 -24.25
CA GLU A 22 19.22 14.28 -23.17
C GLU A 22 19.49 13.54 -21.85
N ILE A 23 20.42 14.08 -21.05
CA ILE A 23 20.69 13.56 -19.71
C ILE A 23 19.52 13.98 -18.83
N ILE A 24 18.73 13.00 -18.37
CA ILE A 24 17.70 13.23 -17.37
C ILE A 24 18.40 13.37 -16.03
N GLU A 25 18.70 14.61 -15.62
CA GLU A 25 19.14 14.89 -14.26
C GLU A 25 17.92 14.83 -13.34
N PHE A 26 17.79 13.72 -12.61
CA PHE A 26 16.87 13.67 -11.49
C PHE A 26 17.41 14.59 -10.39
N ASP A 27 16.79 15.76 -10.21
CA ASP A 27 16.98 16.57 -9.02
C ASP A 27 16.42 15.80 -7.82
N THR A 28 17.23 14.91 -7.25
CA THR A 28 16.94 14.29 -5.97
C THR A 28 17.26 15.30 -4.89
N THR A 29 16.52 16.40 -4.85
CA THR A 29 16.46 17.27 -3.68
C THR A 29 16.23 16.34 -2.49
N ARG A 30 17.09 16.48 -1.47
CA ARG A 30 17.11 15.64 -0.27
C ARG A 30 15.79 15.82 0.49
N ALA A 31 14.73 15.18 0.04
CA ALA A 31 13.40 15.22 0.63
C ALA A 31 13.31 14.25 1.81
N GLY A 32 14.26 14.37 2.73
CA GLY A 32 14.18 13.74 4.04
C GLY A 32 13.13 14.43 4.90
N ASN A 33 12.77 13.78 6.00
CA ASN A 33 11.93 14.31 7.06
C ASN A 33 10.46 14.60 6.68
N ARG A 34 9.90 13.88 5.70
CA ARG A 34 8.46 13.93 5.40
C ARG A 34 7.74 12.87 6.22
N LEU A 35 6.63 13.26 6.86
CA LEU A 35 5.77 12.33 7.58
C LEU A 35 5.20 11.27 6.62
N VAL A 36 5.38 10.01 6.99
CA VAL A 36 4.74 8.85 6.38
C VAL A 36 3.68 8.35 7.35
N VAL A 37 2.47 8.18 6.85
CA VAL A 37 1.30 7.74 7.61
C VAL A 37 0.75 6.49 6.94
N ASP A 38 0.74 5.38 7.67
CA ASP A 38 0.11 4.13 7.22
C ASP A 38 -0.86 3.66 8.30
N GLY A 39 -2.08 3.33 7.89
CA GLY A 39 -3.13 2.92 8.80
C GLY A 39 -4.42 2.68 8.05
N LYS A 40 -5.26 1.82 8.61
CA LYS A 40 -6.57 1.51 8.06
C LYS A 40 -7.58 1.36 9.20
N ILE A 41 -8.79 1.84 8.95
CA ILE A 41 -9.97 1.45 9.72
C ILE A 41 -10.66 0.31 8.99
N THR A 42 -11.12 -0.69 9.74
CA THR A 42 -11.87 -1.82 9.21
C THR A 42 -13.19 -1.99 9.94
N GLN A 43 -14.01 -2.93 9.47
CA GLN A 43 -15.24 -3.34 10.14
C GLN A 43 -14.99 -4.26 11.36
N SER A 44 -13.75 -4.49 11.78
CA SER A 44 -13.47 -5.17 13.05
C SER A 44 -13.56 -4.20 14.24
N ALA A 45 -13.74 -4.74 15.44
CA ALA A 45 -13.74 -3.95 16.67
C ALA A 45 -12.36 -3.34 17.02
N GLY A 46 -11.32 -3.62 16.23
CA GLY A 46 -9.94 -3.22 16.46
C GLY A 46 -9.13 -4.25 17.26
N PRO A 47 -7.93 -3.88 17.75
CA PRO A 47 -7.35 -2.54 17.63
C PRO A 47 -6.97 -2.19 16.19
N HIS A 48 -7.27 -0.96 15.77
CA HIS A 48 -6.78 -0.41 14.50
C HIS A 48 -5.37 0.12 14.70
N VAL A 49 -4.48 -0.22 13.77
CA VAL A 49 -3.07 0.15 13.83
C VAL A 49 -2.80 1.37 12.96
N LEU A 50 -2.04 2.31 13.52
CA LEU A 50 -1.47 3.46 12.84
C LEU A 50 0.06 3.42 12.99
N LEU A 51 0.75 3.43 11.86
CA LEU A 51 2.20 3.53 11.75
C LEU A 51 2.58 4.94 11.30
N LEU A 52 3.37 5.62 12.10
CA LEU A 52 3.92 6.94 11.81
C LEU A 52 5.44 6.84 11.69
N GLY A 53 5.94 7.25 10.53
CA GLY A 53 7.36 7.29 10.23
C GLY A 53 7.76 8.59 9.56
N SER A 54 9.05 8.78 9.33
CA SER A 54 9.59 9.90 8.59
C SER A 54 10.50 9.41 7.48
N THR A 55 10.40 10.00 6.29
CA THR A 55 11.31 9.66 5.19
C THR A 55 12.75 9.95 5.63
N ALA A 56 13.64 9.01 5.34
CA ALA A 56 15.05 9.20 5.56
C ALA A 56 15.71 9.71 4.28
N GLU A 57 16.89 10.32 4.43
CA GLU A 57 17.77 10.53 3.27
C GLU A 57 18.21 9.18 2.68
N ARG A 58 18.68 9.18 1.43
CA ARG A 58 19.17 7.98 0.74
C ARG A 58 20.15 7.21 1.66
N ASP A 59 20.01 5.89 1.69
CA ASP A 59 20.80 4.95 2.50
C ASP A 59 20.61 5.05 4.03
N ARG A 60 19.50 5.64 4.50
CA ARG A 60 19.09 5.63 5.91
C ARG A 60 17.75 4.94 6.12
N ILE A 61 17.58 4.36 7.30
CA ILE A 61 16.33 3.73 7.72
C ILE A 61 15.31 4.83 8.07
N PRO A 62 14.04 4.74 7.61
CA PRO A 62 12.96 5.62 8.04
C PRO A 62 12.86 5.67 9.57
N PHE A 63 12.68 6.87 10.12
CA PHE A 63 12.65 7.04 11.57
C PHE A 63 11.21 6.91 12.08
N PRO A 64 10.94 6.10 13.12
CA PRO A 64 9.64 6.10 13.77
C PRO A 64 9.33 7.47 14.37
N VAL A 65 8.09 7.92 14.22
CA VAL A 65 7.60 9.15 14.86
C VAL A 65 7.08 8.80 16.25
N HIS A 66 7.46 9.61 17.24
CA HIS A 66 7.09 9.42 18.65
C HIS A 66 6.32 10.61 19.20
N GLY A 67 5.50 10.35 20.22
CA GLY A 67 4.80 11.42 20.95
C GLY A 67 3.79 12.20 20.11
N ALA A 68 3.41 11.71 18.93
CA ALA A 68 2.31 12.27 18.16
C ALA A 68 0.97 12.01 18.86
N GLN A 69 0.09 13.01 18.87
CA GLN A 69 -1.29 12.85 19.28
C GLN A 69 -2.13 12.60 18.03
N ALA A 70 -2.64 11.38 17.89
CA ALA A 70 -3.49 11.01 16.77
C ALA A 70 -4.90 10.63 17.22
N ARG A 71 -5.91 10.98 16.43
CA ARG A 71 -7.31 10.64 16.66
C ARG A 71 -7.97 10.16 15.37
N LEU A 72 -8.70 9.05 15.47
CA LEU A 72 -9.62 8.57 14.45
C LEU A 72 -10.99 9.22 14.69
N MET A 73 -11.56 9.82 13.66
CA MET A 73 -12.80 10.59 13.74
C MET A 73 -13.83 10.02 12.76
N ASP A 74 -15.11 10.10 13.11
CA ASP A 74 -16.22 9.75 12.24
C ASP A 74 -17.09 10.96 11.88
N ASP A 75 -18.00 10.77 10.92
CA ASP A 75 -18.93 11.78 10.42
C ASP A 75 -20.04 12.20 11.40
N GLN A 76 -20.15 11.57 12.57
CA GLN A 76 -21.11 11.92 13.62
C GLN A 76 -20.44 12.70 14.77
N GLY A 77 -19.14 12.99 14.65
CA GLY A 77 -18.38 13.73 15.65
C GLY A 77 -17.81 12.86 16.77
N HIS A 78 -17.90 11.52 16.68
CA HIS A 78 -17.16 10.65 17.59
C HIS A 78 -15.68 10.64 17.22
N ALA A 79 -14.82 10.58 18.23
CA ALA A 79 -13.39 10.47 18.05
C ALA A 79 -12.79 9.50 19.08
N VAL A 80 -11.89 8.64 18.63
CA VAL A 80 -11.11 7.75 19.50
C VAL A 80 -9.62 8.06 19.37
N PRO A 81 -8.87 8.12 20.49
CA PRO A 81 -7.44 8.39 20.46
C PRO A 81 -6.66 7.15 20.01
N PHE A 82 -5.57 7.40 19.30
CA PHE A 82 -4.52 6.42 19.06
C PHE A 82 -3.49 6.50 20.19
N VAL A 83 -3.22 5.38 20.86
CA VAL A 83 -2.25 5.27 21.96
C VAL A 83 -0.97 4.64 21.42
N GLN A 84 0.18 5.23 21.71
CA GLN A 84 1.46 4.69 21.27
C GLN A 84 1.79 3.38 22.02
N THR A 85 1.99 2.30 21.28
CA THR A 85 2.35 0.98 21.84
C THR A 85 3.80 0.60 21.56
N ALA A 86 4.40 1.15 20.51
CA ALA A 86 5.82 0.99 20.19
C ALA A 86 6.34 2.22 19.43
N PRO A 87 7.67 2.36 19.20
CA PRO A 87 8.23 3.37 18.31
C PRO A 87 7.49 3.43 16.96
N GLY A 88 6.85 4.56 16.65
CA GLY A 88 6.09 4.73 15.40
C GLY A 88 4.79 3.93 15.32
N ARG A 89 4.44 3.10 16.30
CA ARG A 89 3.21 2.29 16.29
C ARG A 89 2.21 2.81 17.32
N TYR A 90 1.00 3.04 16.85
CA TYR A 90 -0.12 3.50 17.64
C TYR A 90 -1.33 2.62 17.39
N GLU A 91 -2.16 2.44 18.41
CA GLU A 91 -3.35 1.60 18.36
C GLU A 91 -4.58 2.34 18.89
N ALA A 92 -5.71 2.18 18.21
CA ALA A 92 -7.00 2.72 18.63
C ALA A 92 -8.04 1.61 18.72
N SER A 93 -8.83 1.64 19.79
CA SER A 93 -9.94 0.73 20.03
C SER A 93 -11.23 1.53 20.27
N GLY A 94 -12.38 0.88 20.17
CA GLY A 94 -13.67 1.51 20.47
C GLY A 94 -14.31 2.25 19.30
N MET A 95 -13.80 2.07 18.08
CA MET A 95 -14.48 2.51 16.86
C MET A 95 -14.40 1.41 15.81
N GLN A 96 -15.56 0.95 15.35
CA GLN A 96 -15.68 -0.01 14.25
C GLN A 96 -16.12 0.72 12.99
N GLY A 97 -15.46 0.43 11.87
CA GLY A 97 -15.87 0.92 10.56
C GLY A 97 -17.26 0.40 10.20
N MET A 98 -18.15 1.27 9.74
CA MET A 98 -19.49 0.91 9.29
C MET A 98 -19.68 1.35 7.85
N PRO A 99 -20.11 0.46 6.94
CA PRO A 99 -20.44 0.81 5.57
C PRO A 99 -21.31 2.06 5.45
N GLY A 100 -20.96 2.96 4.54
CA GLY A 100 -21.68 4.21 4.31
C GLY A 100 -21.31 5.37 5.24
N ARG A 101 -20.52 5.13 6.31
CA ARG A 101 -19.97 6.20 7.16
C ARG A 101 -18.63 6.69 6.64
N ALA A 102 -18.33 7.97 6.89
CA ALA A 102 -17.04 8.56 6.58
C ALA A 102 -16.13 8.67 7.81
N TYR A 103 -14.84 8.41 7.61
CA TYR A 103 -13.82 8.45 8.66
C TYR A 103 -12.63 9.31 8.23
N SER A 104 -12.01 9.99 9.19
CA SER A 104 -10.77 10.75 8.99
C SER A 104 -9.81 10.55 10.15
N ILE A 105 -8.54 10.90 9.92
CA ILE A 105 -7.52 10.93 10.96
C ILE A 105 -6.96 12.33 11.11
N ARG A 106 -6.76 12.76 12.36
CA ARG A 106 -6.01 13.98 12.69
C ARG A 106 -4.80 13.62 13.54
N ILE A 107 -3.63 14.12 13.14
CA ILE A 107 -2.33 13.84 13.76
C ILE A 107 -1.68 15.18 14.10
N GLU A 108 -1.26 15.32 15.36
CA GLU A 108 -0.47 16.45 15.85
C GLU A 108 0.90 15.94 16.29
N LEU A 109 1.96 16.43 15.65
CA LEU A 109 3.34 16.06 15.96
C LEU A 109 3.86 16.86 17.16
N ALA A 110 4.90 16.35 17.82
CA ALA A 110 5.55 17.04 18.96
C ALA A 110 6.12 18.43 18.62
N ASN A 111 6.37 18.71 17.33
CA ASN A 111 6.79 20.03 16.85
C ASN A 111 5.63 20.98 16.53
N GLY A 112 4.38 20.61 16.88
CA GLY A 112 3.17 21.41 16.66
C GLY A 112 2.59 21.33 15.25
N ARG A 113 3.19 20.57 14.32
CA ARG A 113 2.62 20.39 12.98
C ARG A 113 1.41 19.47 13.03
N VAL A 114 0.32 19.92 12.42
CA VAL A 114 -0.95 19.18 12.35
C VAL A 114 -1.18 18.67 10.93
N TYR A 115 -1.64 17.43 10.83
CA TYR A 115 -2.03 16.77 9.59
C TYR A 115 -3.44 16.21 9.74
N GLU A 116 -4.22 16.31 8.67
CA GLU A 116 -5.58 15.80 8.65
C GLU A 116 -5.85 15.16 7.29
N SER A 117 -6.41 13.96 7.30
CA SER A 117 -6.85 13.31 6.08
C SER A 117 -8.19 13.90 5.62
N ARG A 118 -8.47 13.81 4.32
CA ARG A 118 -9.85 13.98 3.85
C ARG A 118 -10.71 12.84 4.44
N PRO A 119 -11.98 13.09 4.76
CA PRO A 119 -12.91 12.02 5.11
C PRO A 119 -13.01 11.00 3.96
N GLN A 120 -12.95 9.71 4.32
CA GLN A 120 -13.07 8.61 3.37
C GLN A 120 -14.28 7.75 3.75
N LEU A 121 -15.13 7.46 2.75
CA LEU A 121 -16.31 6.60 2.92
C LEU A 121 -15.89 5.14 3.05
N MET A 122 -16.42 4.46 4.06
CA MET A 122 -16.31 3.01 4.20
C MET A 122 -17.16 2.34 3.11
N PRO A 123 -16.54 1.54 2.22
CA PRO A 123 -17.27 0.86 1.17
C PRO A 123 -18.24 -0.18 1.76
N SER A 124 -19.32 -0.45 1.04
CA SER A 124 -20.20 -1.58 1.34
C SER A 124 -19.47 -2.90 1.15
N VAL A 125 -19.71 -3.86 2.05
CA VAL A 125 -19.26 -5.24 1.86
C VAL A 125 -19.90 -5.76 0.59
N ARG A 126 -19.07 -6.08 -0.40
CA ARG A 126 -19.53 -6.63 -1.67
C ARG A 126 -19.11 -8.08 -1.82
N ALA A 127 -17.89 -8.44 -1.44
CA ALA A 127 -17.45 -9.82 -1.48
C ALA A 127 -17.66 -10.53 -0.14
N TYR A 128 -17.90 -11.84 -0.20
CA TYR A 128 -17.86 -12.71 0.97
C TYR A 128 -17.05 -13.97 0.66
N ASP A 129 -16.34 -14.46 1.66
CA ASP A 129 -15.52 -15.67 1.55
C ASP A 129 -16.26 -16.87 2.13
N SER A 130 -16.04 -18.02 1.52
CA SER A 130 -16.47 -19.34 2.00
C SER A 130 -15.23 -20.19 2.23
N LEU A 131 -15.14 -20.82 3.41
CA LEU A 131 -14.11 -21.79 3.75
C LEU A 131 -14.73 -23.18 3.79
N SER A 132 -14.21 -24.10 3.00
CA SER A 132 -14.59 -25.51 3.04
C SER A 132 -13.35 -26.40 3.11
N TYR A 133 -13.53 -27.66 3.49
CA TYR A 133 -12.44 -28.62 3.57
C TYR A 133 -12.90 -30.01 3.14
N ASP A 134 -11.95 -30.81 2.68
CA ASP A 134 -12.16 -32.22 2.38
C ASP A 134 -11.01 -33.08 2.92
N PHE A 135 -11.30 -34.33 3.26
CA PHE A 135 -10.30 -35.31 3.65
C PHE A 135 -9.81 -36.05 2.42
N ALA A 136 -8.57 -35.76 2.02
CA ALA A 136 -7.94 -36.40 0.89
C ALA A 136 -6.94 -37.45 1.34
N VAL A 137 -6.68 -38.37 0.43
CA VAL A 137 -5.52 -39.25 0.51
C VAL A 137 -4.60 -38.84 -0.63
N ILE A 138 -3.44 -38.28 -0.28
CA ILE A 138 -2.44 -37.84 -1.24
C ILE A 138 -1.32 -38.88 -1.33
N ASP A 139 -0.85 -39.11 -2.55
CA ASP A 139 0.32 -39.95 -2.77
C ASP A 139 1.55 -39.04 -2.90
N GLU A 140 2.55 -39.24 -2.02
CA GLU A 140 3.83 -38.54 -2.05
C GLU A 140 4.94 -39.55 -2.33
N LEU A 141 5.96 -39.16 -3.10
CA LEU A 141 7.17 -39.96 -3.26
C LEU A 141 8.11 -39.70 -2.08
N ASN A 142 8.66 -40.76 -1.51
CA ASN A 142 9.77 -40.63 -0.57
C ASN A 142 11.12 -40.51 -1.29
N ASP A 143 12.20 -40.28 -0.54
CA ASP A 143 13.55 -40.10 -1.09
C ASP A 143 14.06 -41.33 -1.84
N GLU A 144 13.52 -42.52 -1.55
CA GLU A 144 13.82 -43.77 -2.26
C GLU A 144 12.90 -44.02 -3.48
N GLY A 145 11.99 -43.10 -3.81
CA GLY A 145 11.09 -43.21 -4.97
C GLY A 145 9.86 -44.10 -4.75
N ASN A 146 9.55 -44.48 -3.52
CA ASN A 146 8.35 -45.25 -3.19
C ASN A 146 7.15 -44.32 -3.00
N LEU A 147 5.97 -44.74 -3.47
CA LEU A 147 4.72 -44.05 -3.22
C LEU A 147 4.26 -44.28 -1.77
N LEU A 148 4.22 -43.20 -1.01
CA LEU A 148 3.65 -43.14 0.33
C LEU A 148 2.28 -42.50 0.29
N ARG A 149 1.28 -43.25 0.78
CA ARG A 149 -0.09 -42.77 0.89
C ARG A 149 -0.30 -42.05 2.22
N LYS A 150 -0.56 -40.74 2.17
CA LYS A 150 -0.78 -39.90 3.36
C LYS A 150 -2.20 -39.37 3.42
N ARG A 151 -2.76 -39.29 4.62
CA ARG A 151 -4.02 -38.59 4.86
C ARG A 151 -3.73 -37.09 4.93
N ALA A 152 -4.52 -36.30 4.21
CA ALA A 152 -4.41 -34.85 4.15
C ALA A 152 -5.78 -34.21 4.36
N ILE A 153 -5.77 -32.95 4.77
CA ILE A 153 -6.93 -32.07 4.74
C ILE A 153 -6.68 -31.06 3.65
N GLN A 154 -7.54 -31.02 2.65
CA GLN A 154 -7.53 -29.98 1.62
C GLN A 154 -8.45 -28.86 2.06
N LEU A 155 -7.93 -27.63 2.08
CA LEU A 155 -8.67 -26.43 2.42
C LEU A 155 -8.99 -25.66 1.13
N TYR A 156 -10.24 -25.27 0.97
CA TYR A 156 -10.70 -24.46 -0.16
C TYR A 156 -11.21 -23.12 0.37
N VAL A 157 -10.73 -22.03 -0.23
CA VAL A 157 -11.20 -20.68 0.03
C VAL A 157 -11.81 -20.15 -1.26
N GLU A 158 -13.10 -19.85 -1.23
CA GLU A 158 -13.85 -19.32 -2.35
C GLU A 158 -14.33 -17.91 -2.02
N THR A 159 -13.97 -16.93 -2.85
CA THR A 159 -14.45 -15.55 -2.72
C THR A 159 -15.58 -15.32 -3.73
N PHE A 160 -16.80 -15.09 -3.25
CA PHE A 160 -17.89 -14.68 -4.11
C PHE A 160 -17.87 -13.16 -4.28
N ILE A 161 -17.86 -12.73 -5.53
CA ILE A 161 -17.87 -11.32 -5.92
C ILE A 161 -19.16 -11.07 -6.71
N PRO A 162 -20.14 -10.33 -6.17
CA PRO A 162 -21.36 -10.01 -6.89
C PRO A 162 -21.06 -9.14 -8.10
N ASN A 163 -21.63 -9.52 -9.24
CA ASN A 163 -21.58 -8.71 -10.46
C ASN A 163 -22.29 -7.37 -10.21
N GLY A 164 -21.59 -6.26 -10.43
CA GLY A 164 -22.15 -4.91 -10.29
C GLY A 164 -21.45 -3.92 -11.23
N GLU A 165 -22.17 -2.87 -11.62
CA GLU A 165 -21.69 -1.85 -12.58
C GLU A 165 -20.58 -0.93 -12.03
N GLN A 166 -20.32 -0.97 -10.73
CA GLN A 166 -19.34 -0.11 -10.09
C GLN A 166 -17.98 -0.79 -9.93
N THR A 167 -16.93 -0.16 -10.45
CA THR A 167 -15.54 -0.56 -10.19
C THR A 167 -15.23 -0.53 -8.70
N PHE A 168 -14.78 -1.65 -8.14
CA PHE A 168 -14.19 -1.73 -6.80
C PHE A 168 -12.82 -2.39 -6.90
N PHE A 169 -11.93 -2.08 -5.94
CA PHE A 169 -10.58 -2.61 -5.88
C PHE A 169 -10.50 -3.65 -4.77
N LEU A 170 -9.92 -4.81 -5.08
CA LEU A 170 -9.58 -5.82 -4.10
C LEU A 170 -8.12 -5.65 -3.71
N LYS A 171 -7.86 -5.63 -2.41
CA LYS A 171 -6.50 -5.70 -1.85
C LYS A 171 -6.39 -7.04 -1.13
N TRP A 172 -5.43 -7.86 -1.57
CA TRP A 172 -5.00 -9.03 -0.82
C TRP A 172 -4.06 -8.58 0.31
N ASP A 173 -4.37 -8.99 1.53
CA ASP A 173 -3.48 -8.89 2.68
C ASP A 173 -3.03 -10.33 3.00
N VAL A 174 -1.73 -10.59 2.96
CA VAL A 174 -1.12 -11.92 3.18
C VAL A 174 -0.41 -11.92 4.53
#